data_AF-A0A5C7Q366-F1
#
_entry.id   AF-A0A5C7Q366-F1
#
_cell.length_a   1.000
_cell.length_b   1.000
_cell.length_c   1.000
_cell.angle_alpha   90.00
_cell.angle_beta   90.00
_cell.angle_gamma   90.00
#
_symmetry.space_group_name_H-M   'P 1'
#
loop_
_entity.id
_entity.type
_entity.pdbx_description
1 polymer ?
#
loop_
_entity_poly.entity_id
_entity_poly.type
_entity_poly.pdbx_seq_one_letter_code
_entity_poly.pdbx_strand_id
1 'polypeptide(L)'
;MEGETFQVPIGYNKRCDFYIPGRDQLIEFHPIILKYEIQHRGAAREIERALWRMDRETRAGLEDALVAELRLQYFKKRRFALDYGDGRFAHTELVLVCSSEEFVERVLRFNGQKRNEALAEWKRIVNSKKI
;
A
#
# COMPACT_ATOMS: atom_id res chain seq x y z
N MET A 1 -1.95 -2.01 -20.93
CA MET A 1 -0.60 -2.15 -20.35
C MET A 1 -0.79 -2.84 -19.03
N GLU A 2 -0.63 -4.15 -19.04
CA GLU A 2 -0.39 -4.92 -17.82
C GLU A 2 0.98 -4.46 -17.32
N GLY A 3 1.01 -3.80 -16.18
CA GLY A 3 2.28 -3.47 -15.53
C GLY A 3 2.85 -4.75 -14.97
N GLU A 4 3.98 -5.20 -15.47
CA GLU A 4 4.72 -6.29 -14.84
C GLU A 4 5.40 -5.72 -13.59
N THR A 5 4.92 -6.10 -12.41
CA THR A 5 5.60 -5.80 -11.15
C THR A 5 6.83 -6.69 -11.02
N PHE A 6 7.99 -6.10 -10.76
CA PHE A 6 9.23 -6.86 -10.50
C PHE A 6 9.23 -7.39 -9.07
N GLN A 7 8.46 -8.44 -8.83
CA GLN A 7 8.27 -9.03 -7.51
C GLN A 7 9.61 -9.52 -6.91
N VAL A 8 10.12 -8.81 -5.90
CA VAL A 8 11.37 -9.09 -5.18
C VAL A 8 11.10 -10.03 -4.01
N PRO A 9 11.71 -11.23 -3.96
CA PRO A 9 11.56 -12.14 -2.82
C PRO A 9 12.17 -11.54 -1.55
N ILE A 10 11.44 -11.63 -0.42
CA ILE A 10 11.84 -11.06 0.88
C ILE A 10 11.77 -12.09 2.02
N GLY A 11 11.96 -13.38 1.70
CA GLY A 11 11.88 -14.48 2.68
C GLY A 11 10.45 -14.97 2.97
N TYR A 12 10.33 -16.13 3.65
CA TYR A 12 9.04 -16.76 4.03
C TYR A 12 7.98 -16.86 2.92
N ASN A 13 8.42 -17.09 1.67
CA ASN A 13 7.56 -17.08 0.49
C ASN A 13 6.76 -15.76 0.32
N LYS A 14 7.34 -14.65 0.77
CA LYS A 14 6.83 -13.29 0.60
C LYS A 14 7.64 -12.55 -0.44
N ARG A 15 6.99 -11.57 -1.07
CA ARG A 15 7.57 -10.69 -2.08
C ARG A 15 7.18 -9.25 -1.83
N CYS A 16 8.01 -8.33 -2.32
CA CYS A 16 7.71 -6.91 -2.44
C CYS A 16 7.69 -6.48 -3.91
N ASP A 17 6.98 -5.40 -4.23
CA ASP A 17 6.76 -5.01 -5.64
C ASP A 17 8.02 -4.47 -6.33
N PHE A 18 8.87 -3.72 -5.62
CA PHE A 18 10.08 -3.12 -6.19
C PHE A 18 11.21 -3.01 -5.17
N TYR A 19 12.46 -3.11 -5.65
CA TYR A 19 13.68 -2.75 -4.91
C TYR A 19 14.43 -1.67 -5.67
N ILE A 20 14.93 -0.65 -4.96
CA ILE A 20 15.77 0.42 -5.50
C ILE A 20 17.18 0.26 -4.91
N PRO A 21 18.10 -0.45 -5.59
CA PRO A 21 19.42 -0.76 -5.04
C PRO A 21 20.24 0.47 -4.65
N GLY A 22 20.19 1.53 -5.45
CA GLY A 22 20.96 2.75 -5.20
C GLY A 22 20.52 3.55 -3.96
N ARG A 23 19.44 3.13 -3.28
CA ARG A 23 18.91 3.77 -2.07
C ARG A 23 18.66 2.80 -0.93
N ASP A 24 18.85 1.51 -1.17
CA ASP A 24 18.48 0.45 -0.23
C ASP A 24 17.03 0.59 0.27
N GLN A 25 16.08 0.73 -0.68
CA GLN A 25 14.65 0.86 -0.41
C GLN A 25 13.84 -0.22 -1.12
N LEU A 26 12.91 -0.84 -0.39
CA LEU A 26 11.85 -1.69 -0.94
C LEU A 26 10.54 -0.91 -0.96
N ILE A 27 9.81 -1.01 -2.06
CA ILE A 27 8.50 -0.38 -2.22
C ILE A 27 7.45 -1.48 -2.34
N GLU A 28 6.36 -1.30 -1.59
CA GLU A 28 5.21 -2.20 -1.56
C GLU A 28 3.93 -1.37 -1.77
N PHE A 29 3.14 -1.73 -2.76
CA PHE A 29 1.83 -1.17 -3.02
C PHE A 29 0.74 -2.11 -2.49
N HIS A 30 0.07 -1.70 -1.41
CA HIS A 30 -0.95 -2.51 -0.76
C HIS A 30 -2.14 -1.64 -0.37
N PRO A 31 -3.19 -1.55 -1.21
CA PRO A 31 -4.37 -0.77 -0.90
C PRO A 31 -5.15 -1.43 0.23
N ILE A 32 -5.36 -0.69 1.32
CA ILE A 32 -6.13 -1.17 2.46
C ILE A 32 -7.61 -1.02 2.17
N ILE A 33 -8.27 -2.14 1.90
CA ILE A 33 -9.71 -2.20 1.64
C ILE A 33 -10.31 -3.09 2.73
N LEU A 34 -11.05 -2.50 3.66
CA LEU A 34 -11.55 -3.19 4.88
C LEU A 34 -12.18 -4.56 4.61
N LYS A 35 -13.02 -4.67 3.57
CA LYS A 35 -13.69 -5.93 3.21
C LYS A 35 -12.74 -7.06 2.78
N TYR A 36 -11.52 -6.75 2.36
CA TYR A 36 -10.51 -7.72 1.92
C TYR A 36 -9.47 -8.00 3.01
N GLU A 37 -9.23 -7.05 3.91
CA GLU A 37 -8.30 -7.25 5.04
C GLU A 37 -8.91 -8.09 6.17
N ILE A 38 -10.23 -8.04 6.34
CA ILE A 38 -10.92 -8.82 7.37
C ILE A 38 -11.16 -10.25 6.84
N GLN A 39 -10.35 -11.20 7.32
CA GLN A 39 -10.41 -12.60 6.87
C GLN A 39 -11.75 -13.28 7.15
N HIS A 40 -12.36 -12.98 8.29
CA HIS A 40 -13.62 -13.59 8.68
C HIS A 40 -14.81 -12.85 8.07
N ARG A 41 -15.44 -13.45 7.04
CA ARG A 41 -16.54 -12.83 6.28
C ARG A 41 -17.73 -12.38 7.13
N GLY A 42 -18.04 -13.10 8.21
CA GLY A 42 -19.10 -12.71 9.16
C GLY A 42 -18.82 -11.38 9.85
N ALA A 43 -17.68 -11.28 10.54
CA ALA A 43 -17.16 -10.05 11.11
C ALA A 43 -17.06 -8.89 10.10
N ALA A 44 -16.57 -9.14 8.88
CA ALA A 44 -16.52 -8.10 7.84
C ALA A 44 -17.90 -7.50 7.55
N ARG A 45 -18.94 -8.34 7.42
CA ARG A 45 -20.32 -7.91 7.22
C ARG A 45 -20.92 -7.20 8.43
N GLU A 46 -20.51 -7.58 9.64
CA GLU A 46 -20.96 -6.90 10.86
C GLU A 46 -20.36 -5.52 10.99
N ILE A 47 -19.05 -5.39 10.74
CA ILE A 47 -18.36 -4.10 10.69
C ILE A 47 -18.96 -3.20 9.61
N GLU A 48 -19.18 -3.73 8.40
CA GLU A 48 -19.82 -2.97 7.33
C GLU A 48 -21.21 -2.48 7.74
N ARG A 49 -22.06 -3.36 8.29
CA ARG A 49 -23.39 -2.97 8.79
C ARG A 49 -23.33 -1.93 9.90
N ALA A 50 -22.33 -2.01 10.79
CA ALA A 50 -22.14 -1.02 11.84
C ALA A 50 -21.75 0.34 11.25
N LEU A 51 -20.77 0.38 10.34
CA LEU A 51 -20.33 1.60 9.66
C LEU A 51 -21.45 2.27 8.88
N TRP A 52 -22.31 1.50 8.22
CA TRP A 52 -23.46 2.02 7.47
C TRP A 52 -24.51 2.72 8.32
N ARG A 53 -24.55 2.45 9.63
CA ARG A 53 -25.51 3.06 10.57
C ARG A 53 -24.96 4.32 11.25
N MET A 54 -23.68 4.60 11.09
CA MET A 54 -23.03 5.78 11.64
C MET A 54 -23.32 7.00 10.77
N ASP A 55 -23.27 8.19 11.38
CA ASP A 55 -23.20 9.42 10.61
C ASP A 55 -21.89 9.48 9.81
N ARG A 56 -21.87 10.34 8.80
CA ARG A 56 -20.76 10.42 7.85
C ARG A 56 -19.42 10.77 8.51
N GLU A 57 -19.42 11.66 9.49
CA GLU A 57 -18.20 12.15 10.12
C GLU A 57 -17.59 11.09 11.02
N THR A 58 -18.41 10.49 11.89
CA THR A 58 -17.99 9.36 12.75
C THR A 58 -17.51 8.19 11.93
N ARG A 59 -18.24 7.85 10.85
CA ARG A 59 -17.85 6.78 9.93
C ARG A 59 -16.47 7.04 9.32
N ALA A 60 -16.24 8.25 8.79
CA ALA A 60 -14.96 8.60 8.18
C ALA A 60 -13.82 8.50 9.19
N GLY A 61 -13.99 9.04 10.40
CA GLY A 61 -12.97 8.94 11.45
C GLY A 61 -12.65 7.50 11.86
N LEU A 62 -13.66 6.62 11.93
CA LEU A 62 -13.45 5.22 12.25
C LEU A 62 -12.82 4.44 11.08
N GLU A 63 -13.23 4.69 9.85
CA GLU A 63 -12.62 4.10 8.65
C GLU A 63 -11.13 4.47 8.57
N ASP A 64 -10.77 5.74 8.81
CA ASP A 64 -9.39 6.21 8.85
C ASP A 64 -8.56 5.51 9.94
N ALA A 65 -9.12 5.37 11.15
CA ALA A 65 -8.46 4.67 12.25
C ALA A 65 -8.23 3.18 11.94
N LEU A 66 -9.23 2.50 11.36
CA LEU A 66 -9.11 1.10 10.95
C LEU A 66 -8.07 0.92 9.84
N VAL A 67 -8.06 1.82 8.85
CA VAL A 67 -7.06 1.81 7.77
C VAL A 67 -5.65 1.99 8.33
N ALA A 68 -5.46 2.91 9.26
CA ALA A 68 -4.16 3.15 9.90
C ALA A 68 -3.66 1.91 10.67
N GLU A 69 -4.53 1.26 11.44
CA GLU A 69 -4.19 0.04 12.18
C GLU A 69 -3.83 -1.12 11.24
N LEU A 70 -4.65 -1.37 10.22
CA LEU A 70 -4.38 -2.42 9.23
C LEU A 70 -3.08 -2.18 8.46
N ARG A 71 -2.81 -0.92 8.08
CA ARG A 71 -1.54 -0.52 7.47
C ARG A 71 -0.36 -0.86 8.38
N LEU A 72 -0.45 -0.53 9.68
CA LEU A 72 0.60 -0.82 10.65
C LEU A 72 0.83 -2.33 10.81
N GLN A 73 -0.24 -3.12 10.90
CA GLN A 73 -0.16 -4.57 11.00
C GLN A 73 0.51 -5.19 9.77
N TYR A 74 0.09 -4.76 8.57
CA TYR A 74 0.70 -5.20 7.33
C TYR A 74 2.17 -4.84 7.26
N PHE A 75 2.51 -3.57 7.60
CA PHE A 75 3.90 -3.11 7.67
C PHE A 75 4.75 -3.97 8.60
N LYS A 76 4.28 -4.21 9.84
CA LYS A 76 5.00 -5.05 10.82
C LYS A 76 5.24 -6.46 10.30
N LYS A 77 4.24 -7.06 9.65
CA LYS A 77 4.35 -8.40 9.06
C LYS A 77 5.40 -8.44 7.93
N ARG A 78 5.45 -7.40 7.10
CA ARG A 78 6.45 -7.29 6.03
C ARG A 78 7.84 -7.02 6.58
N ARG A 79 7.96 -6.13 7.56
CA ARG A 79 9.21 -5.84 8.27
C ARG A 79 9.79 -7.10 8.92
N PHE A 80 8.96 -7.89 9.59
CA PHE A 80 9.36 -9.19 10.14
C PHE A 80 9.95 -10.12 9.06
N ALA A 81 9.29 -10.21 7.90
CA ALA A 81 9.81 -11.06 6.82
C ALA A 81 11.18 -10.60 6.31
N LEU A 82 11.40 -9.29 6.24
CA LEU A 82 12.67 -8.70 5.84
C LEU A 82 13.79 -8.91 6.86
N ASP A 83 13.46 -8.76 8.15
CA ASP A 83 14.43 -8.85 9.24
C ASP A 83 14.88 -10.30 9.49
N TYR A 84 13.94 -11.25 9.39
CA TYR A 84 14.16 -12.65 9.77
C TYR A 84 14.12 -13.64 8.61
N GLY A 85 13.88 -13.16 7.39
CA GLY A 85 13.80 -13.99 6.18
C GLY A 85 15.17 -14.51 5.75
N ASP A 86 15.69 -13.99 4.64
CA ASP A 86 17.03 -14.32 4.15
C ASP A 86 18.11 -13.32 4.66
N GLY A 87 17.71 -12.33 5.45
CA GLY A 87 18.59 -11.30 6.03
C GLY A 87 19.10 -10.26 5.03
N ARG A 88 18.86 -10.44 3.73
CA ARG A 88 19.40 -9.56 2.66
C ARG A 88 18.93 -8.12 2.79
N PHE A 89 17.72 -7.94 3.32
CA PHE A 89 17.05 -6.66 3.41
C PHE A 89 16.76 -6.23 4.86
N ALA A 90 17.48 -6.79 5.84
CA ALA A 90 17.25 -6.53 7.26
C ALA A 90 17.41 -5.04 7.64
N HIS A 91 18.25 -4.30 6.93
CA HIS A 91 18.48 -2.87 7.15
C HIS A 91 17.86 -1.96 6.08
N THR A 92 17.32 -2.55 5.02
CA THR A 92 16.66 -1.87 3.90
C THR A 92 15.39 -1.17 4.38
N GLU A 93 15.19 0.08 3.95
CA GLU A 93 13.95 0.81 4.26
C GLU A 93 12.76 0.20 3.51
N LEU A 94 11.65 -0.03 4.22
CA LEU A 94 10.39 -0.46 3.62
C LEU A 94 9.45 0.73 3.45
N VAL A 95 9.11 1.05 2.21
CA VAL A 95 8.13 2.09 1.85
C VAL A 95 6.81 1.42 1.49
N LEU A 96 5.90 1.37 2.46
CA LEU A 96 4.54 0.89 2.26
C LEU A 96 3.63 2.02 1.76
N VAL A 97 3.01 1.79 0.62
CA VAL A 97 2.13 2.71 -0.08
C VAL A 97 0.73 2.12 -0.17
N CYS A 98 -0.29 2.87 0.22
CA CYS A 98 -1.68 2.38 0.26
C CYS A 98 -2.61 3.03 -0.77
N SER A 99 -2.12 3.98 -1.56
CA SER A 99 -2.88 4.60 -2.66
C SER A 99 -1.96 5.01 -3.80
N SER A 100 -2.52 5.16 -5.00
CA SER A 100 -1.76 5.60 -6.18
C SER A 100 -1.18 7.00 -5.97
N GLU A 101 -1.90 7.86 -5.26
CA GLU A 101 -1.44 9.19 -4.86
C GLU A 101 -0.21 9.08 -3.95
N GLU A 102 -0.28 8.26 -2.90
CA GLU A 102 0.89 8.00 -2.04
C GLU A 102 2.05 7.40 -2.84
N PHE A 103 1.77 6.56 -3.85
CA PHE A 103 2.81 5.96 -4.70
C PHE A 103 3.54 7.05 -5.46
N VAL A 104 2.80 7.94 -6.12
CA VAL A 104 3.37 9.08 -6.84
C VAL A 104 4.11 10.01 -5.87
N GLU A 105 3.53 10.29 -4.70
CA GLU A 105 4.12 11.21 -3.74
C GLU A 105 5.39 10.68 -3.08
N ARG A 106 5.45 9.39 -2.76
CA ARG A 106 6.65 8.78 -2.24
C ARG A 106 7.59 8.52 -3.42
N VAL A 107 7.27 7.58 -4.30
CA VAL A 107 8.17 7.06 -5.33
C VAL A 107 8.60 8.12 -6.37
N LEU A 108 7.68 8.93 -6.91
CA LEU A 108 8.01 9.88 -7.99
C LEU A 108 8.57 11.22 -7.49
N ARG A 109 8.28 11.67 -6.27
CA ARG A 109 8.98 12.84 -5.70
C ARG A 109 10.49 12.63 -5.66
N PHE A 110 10.94 11.38 -5.59
CA PHE A 110 12.36 11.07 -5.51
C PHE A 110 13.13 11.16 -6.84
N ASN A 111 12.48 11.40 -7.98
CA ASN A 111 13.16 11.54 -9.29
C ASN A 111 13.37 13.00 -9.73
N GLY A 112 13.21 13.97 -8.82
CA GLY A 112 13.75 15.33 -9.00
C GLY A 112 13.08 16.21 -10.05
N GLN A 113 12.19 15.71 -10.90
CA GLN A 113 11.50 16.52 -11.91
C GLN A 113 9.99 16.29 -11.94
N LYS A 114 9.27 17.41 -11.74
CA LYS A 114 7.88 17.71 -12.12
C LYS A 114 6.80 16.77 -11.56
N ARG A 115 6.67 16.76 -10.22
CA ARG A 115 5.51 16.21 -9.47
C ARG A 115 4.17 16.51 -10.14
N ASN A 116 3.96 17.75 -10.59
CA ASN A 116 2.70 18.17 -11.20
C ASN A 116 2.47 17.55 -12.58
N GLU A 117 3.53 17.36 -13.37
CA GLU A 117 3.42 16.73 -14.70
C GLU A 117 3.25 15.22 -14.56
N ALA A 118 3.96 14.58 -13.63
CA ALA A 118 3.78 13.16 -13.33
C ALA A 118 2.35 12.85 -12.80
N LEU A 119 1.82 13.68 -11.89
CA LEU A 119 0.44 13.56 -11.42
C LEU A 119 -0.58 13.83 -12.52
N ALA A 120 -0.34 14.84 -13.37
CA ALA A 120 -1.23 15.16 -14.48
C ALA A 120 -1.24 14.05 -15.54
N GLU A 121 -0.07 13.53 -15.89
CA GLU A 121 0.09 12.40 -16.82
C GLU A 121 -0.54 11.12 -16.26
N TRP A 122 -0.34 10.84 -14.97
CA TRP A 122 -1.00 9.71 -14.30
C TRP A 122 -2.52 9.84 -14.32
N LYS A 123 -3.06 11.00 -13.90
CA LYS A 123 -4.50 11.28 -13.95
C LYS A 123 -5.05 11.16 -15.37
N ARG A 124 -4.31 11.61 -16.38
CA ARG A 124 -4.65 11.46 -17.80
C ARG A 124 -4.72 10.00 -18.20
N ILE A 125 -3.72 9.18 -17.83
CA ILE A 125 -3.69 7.74 -18.13
C ILE A 125 -4.87 7.03 -17.47
N VAL A 126 -5.12 7.27 -16.18
CA VAL A 126 -6.23 6.66 -15.42
C VAL A 126 -7.58 7.07 -16.01
N ASN A 127 -7.79 8.36 -16.32
CA ASN A 127 -9.07 8.82 -16.87
C ASN A 127 -9.29 8.43 -18.35
N SER A 128 -8.22 8.27 -19.15
CA SER A 128 -8.31 7.86 -20.56
C SER A 128 -8.63 6.38 -20.73
N LYS A 129 -8.35 5.57 -19.71
CA LYS A 129 -8.70 4.15 -19.65
C LYS A 129 -9.85 4.03 -18.68
N LYS A 130 -11.10 4.09 -19.17
CA LYS A 130 -12.27 3.68 -18.37
C LYS A 130 -12.02 2.25 -17.85
N ILE A 131 -11.56 2.13 -16.61
CA ILE A 131 -11.60 0.94 -15.77
C ILE A 131 -12.70 1.22 -14.75
#